data_AF-A0A2D7YQR7-F1
#
_entry.id   AF-A0A2D7YQR7-F1
#
_cell.length_a   1.000
_cell.length_b   1.000
_cell.length_c   1.000
_cell.angle_alpha   90.00
_cell.angle_beta   90.00
_cell.angle_gamma   90.00
#
_symmetry.space_group_name_H-M   'P 1'
#
loop_
_entity.id
_entity.type
_entity.pdbx_description
1 polymer ?
#
loop_
_entity_poly.entity_id
_entity_poly.type
_entity_poly.pdbx_seq_one_letter_code
_entity_poly.pdbx_strand_id
1 'polypeptide(L)'
;QQLSEAVSVGRYGLLVERGEDATQPPYLCMFKAEDIVFWHCTDIGGRKVPTVVTIRQTYEVPKQGDLIGNETELREQFLILRLGFVSDHEYAQRAMGGEALASAPASEMVYWQEYWRASAKKGSGVRSGQLELVAVKVPTKNGGRYWNEIPMDIVNAVGGVSVDIETAPMLGLCNVMLSHYRGSADLEWGRHMTAIPQPWVSGFQLEEGAKLMVGCGYAWASPEPGANAQYLEFSGAGLGHIREGLKDKEQQMAVLGARMLEEQPATAEAMGTVRLRQAGERSVLSTIAENVSEATTRAMQRWMAWQFPAYDDTATAQQIQYSLVADFDASRMDPGELATLTQSLQAGTISWETYAYNLRRGEMLPPGVSDDAERERIQMGAPGRSRKDELQMLQTDVREGRLSQRTYLAQVKALGMLGEVEVEAELQAAEDEKERALEAQMARFVQQPRADA
;
A
#
# COMPACT_ATOMS: atom_id res chain seq x y z
N GLN A 1 3.97 -3.36 -4.47
CA GLN A 1 4.91 -2.76 -5.43
C GLN A 1 4.89 -1.23 -5.38
N GLN A 2 3.72 -0.58 -5.53
CA GLN A 2 3.59 0.90 -5.46
C GLN A 2 4.21 1.52 -4.19
N LEU A 3 3.84 1.00 -3.02
CA LEU A 3 4.36 1.47 -1.74
C LEU A 3 5.89 1.34 -1.64
N SER A 4 6.46 0.25 -2.19
CA SER A 4 7.91 0.03 -2.18
C SER A 4 8.67 1.09 -2.97
N GLU A 5 8.17 1.42 -4.17
CA GLU A 5 8.81 2.41 -5.05
C GLU A 5 8.67 3.84 -4.49
N ALA A 6 7.50 4.18 -3.95
CA ALA A 6 7.30 5.46 -3.24
C ALA A 6 8.25 5.57 -2.04
N VAL A 7 8.43 4.49 -1.27
CA VAL A 7 9.37 4.45 -0.14
C VAL A 7 10.84 4.57 -0.60
N SER A 8 11.24 3.90 -1.68
CA SER A 8 12.64 3.84 -2.11
C SER A 8 13.10 5.03 -2.96
N VAL A 9 12.24 5.54 -3.85
CA VAL A 9 12.60 6.59 -4.83
C VAL A 9 11.81 7.89 -4.61
N GLY A 10 10.85 7.87 -3.69
CA GLY A 10 10.05 9.05 -3.32
C GLY A 10 8.92 9.36 -4.29
N ARG A 11 8.73 8.56 -5.36
CA ARG A 11 7.65 8.80 -6.33
C ARG A 11 7.25 7.57 -7.11
N TYR A 12 6.06 7.61 -7.70
CA TYR A 12 5.53 6.56 -8.57
C TYR A 12 4.55 7.13 -9.60
N GLY A 13 4.48 6.56 -10.80
CA GLY A 13 3.54 6.97 -11.84
C GLY A 13 2.36 6.02 -11.96
N LEU A 14 1.14 6.56 -11.93
CA LEU A 14 -0.09 5.80 -12.13
C LEU A 14 -0.90 6.40 -13.26
N LEU A 15 -0.96 5.72 -14.40
CA LEU A 15 -1.69 6.14 -15.60
C LEU A 15 -2.93 5.25 -15.78
N VAL A 16 -4.08 5.85 -16.03
CA VAL A 16 -5.25 5.13 -16.55
C VAL A 16 -5.16 5.13 -18.07
N GLU A 17 -5.25 3.96 -18.67
CA GLU A 17 -5.02 3.73 -20.10
C GLU A 17 -6.16 2.86 -20.66
N ARG A 18 -6.36 2.91 -21.97
CA ARG A 18 -7.23 1.96 -22.67
C ARG A 18 -6.54 1.43 -23.92
N GLY A 19 -6.75 0.16 -24.24
CA GLY A 19 -6.25 -0.44 -25.48
C GLY A 19 -6.87 0.21 -26.72
N GLU A 20 -6.33 -0.12 -27.90
CA GLU A 20 -6.91 0.35 -29.17
C GLU A 20 -8.33 -0.18 -29.39
N ASP A 21 -8.63 -1.36 -28.86
CA ASP A 21 -9.94 -1.95 -28.87
C ASP A 21 -10.87 -1.25 -27.85
N ALA A 22 -11.74 -0.38 -28.37
CA ALA A 22 -12.75 0.33 -27.60
C ALA A 22 -13.86 -0.57 -27.03
N THR A 23 -13.80 -1.90 -27.20
CA THR A 23 -14.65 -2.85 -26.47
C THR A 23 -14.01 -3.33 -25.17
N GLN A 24 -12.68 -3.24 -25.05
CA GLN A 24 -11.96 -3.66 -23.84
C GLN A 24 -12.08 -2.59 -22.76
N PRO A 25 -12.16 -2.98 -21.48
CA PRO A 25 -12.17 -2.01 -20.39
C PRO A 25 -10.84 -1.25 -20.33
N PRO A 26 -10.82 -0.03 -19.76
CA PRO A 26 -9.58 0.63 -19.39
C PRO A 26 -8.77 -0.24 -18.40
N TYR A 27 -7.49 0.07 -18.22
CA TYR A 27 -6.61 -0.61 -17.29
C TYR A 27 -5.63 0.38 -16.66
N LEU A 28 -4.97 -0.04 -15.57
CA LEU A 28 -3.98 0.77 -14.87
C LEU A 28 -2.59 0.43 -15.37
N CYS A 29 -1.88 1.44 -15.85
CA CYS A 29 -0.47 1.41 -16.17
C CYS A 29 0.33 1.98 -15.00
N MET A 30 1.45 1.34 -14.74
CA MET A 30 2.22 1.47 -13.53
C MET A 30 3.68 1.74 -13.93
N PHE A 31 4.19 2.93 -13.58
CA PHE A 31 5.52 3.39 -13.99
C PHE A 31 6.41 3.67 -12.79
N LYS A 32 7.64 3.16 -12.87
CA LYS A 32 8.65 3.47 -11.87
C LYS A 32 9.09 4.93 -11.98
N ALA A 33 9.62 5.46 -10.88
CA ALA A 33 10.15 6.80 -10.82
C ALA A 33 11.21 7.07 -11.90
N GLU A 34 12.11 6.11 -12.18
CA GLU A 34 13.22 6.31 -13.11
C GLU A 34 12.77 6.31 -14.58
N ASP A 35 11.58 5.76 -14.85
CA ASP A 35 11.00 5.75 -16.18
C ASP A 35 10.26 7.05 -16.47
N ILE A 36 9.90 7.85 -15.47
CA ILE A 36 9.35 9.20 -15.66
C ILE A 36 10.51 10.18 -15.85
N VAL A 37 10.90 10.38 -17.11
CA VAL A 37 12.13 11.10 -17.47
C VAL A 37 11.96 12.62 -17.39
N PHE A 38 10.78 13.12 -17.73
CA PHE A 38 10.51 14.55 -17.79
C PHE A 38 9.02 14.84 -17.61
N TRP A 39 8.68 15.98 -17.01
CA TRP A 39 7.33 16.51 -17.03
C TRP A 39 7.37 18.04 -17.03
N HIS A 40 6.31 18.63 -17.57
CA HIS A 40 6.12 20.07 -17.60
C HIS A 40 4.71 20.43 -17.17
N CYS A 41 4.60 21.47 -16.35
CA CYS A 41 3.34 21.98 -15.84
C CYS A 41 3.13 23.41 -16.32
N THR A 42 1.91 23.68 -16.79
CA THR A 42 1.48 25.00 -17.22
C THR A 42 0.43 25.50 -16.24
N ASP A 43 0.42 26.82 -15.98
CA ASP A 43 -0.65 27.44 -15.20
C ASP A 43 -1.89 27.62 -16.10
N ILE A 44 -2.97 26.92 -15.75
CA ILE A 44 -4.24 26.97 -16.46
C ILE A 44 -5.32 27.32 -15.43
N GLY A 45 -5.84 28.54 -15.53
CA GLY A 45 -6.88 29.01 -14.60
C GLY A 45 -6.41 29.12 -13.14
N GLY A 46 -5.13 29.43 -12.90
CA GLY A 46 -4.54 29.55 -11.56
C GLY A 46 -4.16 28.21 -10.93
N ARG A 47 -4.18 27.13 -11.70
CA ARG A 47 -3.81 25.77 -11.27
C ARG A 47 -2.63 25.29 -12.10
N LYS A 48 -1.61 24.72 -11.43
CA LYS A 48 -0.53 24.02 -12.11
C LYS A 48 -1.06 22.68 -12.63
N VAL A 49 -1.16 22.55 -13.94
CA VAL A 49 -1.65 21.35 -14.61
C VAL A 49 -0.51 20.70 -15.39
N PRO A 50 -0.27 19.39 -15.24
CA PRO A 50 0.67 18.68 -16.09
C PRO A 50 0.20 18.73 -17.56
N THR A 51 1.05 19.26 -18.42
CA THR A 51 0.79 19.41 -19.87
C THR A 51 1.68 18.50 -20.70
N VAL A 52 2.81 18.08 -20.15
CA VAL A 52 3.70 17.09 -20.77
C VAL A 52 4.20 16.15 -19.69
N VAL A 53 4.14 14.84 -19.94
CA VAL A 53 4.85 13.81 -19.15
C VAL A 53 5.53 12.86 -20.13
N THR A 54 6.84 12.70 -20.02
CA THR A 54 7.65 11.80 -20.85
C THR A 54 8.05 10.59 -20.05
N ILE A 55 7.71 9.42 -20.55
CA ILE A 55 7.90 8.13 -19.91
C ILE A 55 8.78 7.28 -20.82
N ARG A 56 9.87 6.75 -20.29
CA ARG A 56 10.68 5.74 -20.96
C ARG A 56 9.98 4.38 -20.85
N GLN A 57 9.86 3.71 -21.98
CA GLN A 57 9.28 2.38 -22.09
C GLN A 57 10.17 1.50 -22.95
N THR A 58 9.94 0.19 -22.88
CA THR A 58 10.49 -0.75 -23.84
C THR A 58 9.39 -1.31 -24.72
N TYR A 59 9.76 -1.73 -25.92
CA TYR A 59 8.89 -2.47 -26.83
C TYR A 59 9.66 -3.63 -27.44
N GLU A 60 8.95 -4.71 -27.73
CA GLU A 60 9.53 -5.89 -28.34
C GLU A 60 9.57 -5.73 -29.87
N VAL A 61 10.69 -6.12 -30.46
CA VAL A 61 10.82 -6.31 -31.89
C VAL A 61 11.36 -7.72 -32.20
N PRO A 62 10.99 -8.32 -33.33
CA PRO A 62 11.58 -9.59 -33.75
C PRO A 62 13.11 -9.47 -33.86
N LYS A 63 13.82 -10.45 -33.31
CA LYS A 63 15.28 -10.46 -33.33
C LYS A 63 15.80 -10.67 -34.76
N GLN A 64 16.73 -9.81 -35.17
CA GLN A 64 17.25 -9.84 -36.53
C GLN A 64 18.00 -11.16 -36.80
N GLY A 65 17.58 -11.89 -37.84
CA GLY A 65 18.19 -13.17 -38.22
C GLY A 65 17.52 -14.41 -37.63
N ASP A 66 16.50 -14.26 -36.78
CA ASP A 66 15.65 -15.38 -36.39
C ASP A 66 14.65 -15.70 -37.52
N LEU A 67 14.88 -16.83 -38.19
CA LEU A 67 14.04 -17.33 -39.28
C LEU A 67 12.77 -18.05 -38.80
N ILE A 68 12.70 -18.39 -37.51
CA ILE A 68 11.59 -19.11 -36.89
C ILE A 68 10.59 -18.12 -36.28
N GLY A 69 11.06 -16.95 -35.83
CA GLY A 69 10.22 -15.84 -35.35
C GLY A 69 9.80 -15.95 -33.89
N ASN A 70 10.57 -16.69 -33.08
CA ASN A 70 10.27 -16.95 -31.67
C ASN A 70 11.09 -16.06 -30.72
N GLU A 71 12.16 -15.44 -31.20
CA GLU A 71 13.00 -14.56 -30.39
C GLU A 71 12.66 -13.09 -30.63
N THR A 72 12.37 -12.37 -29.55
CA THR A 72 12.22 -10.91 -29.55
C THR A 72 13.42 -10.25 -28.85
N GLU A 73 13.72 -9.02 -29.25
CA GLU A 73 14.63 -8.12 -28.54
C GLU A 73 13.86 -6.91 -28.03
N LEU A 74 14.21 -6.45 -26.82
CA LEU A 74 13.65 -5.25 -26.23
C LEU A 74 14.41 -4.03 -26.74
N ARG A 75 13.68 -3.06 -27.27
CA ARG A 75 14.20 -1.75 -27.66
C ARG A 75 13.53 -0.65 -26.85
N GLU A 76 14.23 0.47 -26.71
CA GLU A 76 13.75 1.64 -25.99
C GLU A 76 12.81 2.48 -26.85
N GLN A 77 11.75 3.00 -26.24
CA GLN A 77 10.85 4.02 -26.79
C GLN A 77 10.48 5.02 -25.69
N PHE A 78 10.04 6.22 -26.09
CA PHE A 78 9.49 7.21 -25.18
C PHE A 78 8.01 7.42 -25.47
N LEU A 79 7.17 7.29 -24.45
CA LEU A 79 5.78 7.68 -24.46
C LEU A 79 5.67 9.10 -23.91
N ILE A 80 5.24 10.05 -24.73
CA ILE A 80 4.94 11.41 -24.30
C ILE A 80 3.44 11.56 -24.18
N LEU A 81 2.98 11.76 -22.95
CA LEU A 81 1.63 12.16 -22.60
C LEU A 81 1.53 13.67 -22.73
N ARG A 82 0.62 14.16 -23.56
CA ARG A 82 0.53 15.59 -23.87
C ARG A 82 -0.89 16.09 -23.75
N LEU A 83 -1.05 17.27 -23.14
CA LEU A 83 -2.30 18.01 -23.04
C LEU A 83 -2.05 19.43 -23.57
N GLY A 84 -2.78 19.82 -24.60
CA GLY A 84 -2.56 21.08 -25.28
C GLY A 84 -3.61 21.40 -26.34
N PHE A 85 -3.49 22.58 -26.94
CA PHE A 85 -4.27 22.92 -28.14
C PHE A 85 -3.68 22.22 -29.35
N VAL A 86 -4.56 21.61 -30.14
CA VAL A 86 -4.20 20.84 -31.34
C VAL A 86 -3.52 21.71 -32.40
N SER A 87 -3.90 22.99 -32.48
CA SER A 87 -3.31 23.99 -33.39
C SER A 87 -1.81 24.19 -33.18
N ASP A 88 -1.33 24.07 -31.94
CA ASP A 88 0.06 24.34 -31.61
C ASP A 88 0.97 23.15 -31.97
N HIS A 89 0.37 22.02 -32.36
CA HIS A 89 1.03 20.73 -32.54
C HIS A 89 0.69 20.11 -33.90
N GLU A 90 0.64 20.92 -34.98
CA GLU A 90 0.37 20.44 -36.34
C GLU A 90 1.31 19.31 -36.79
N TYR A 91 2.53 19.25 -36.24
CA TYR A 91 3.46 18.18 -36.54
C TYR A 91 2.89 16.80 -36.17
N ALA A 92 2.16 16.70 -35.05
CA ALA A 92 1.64 15.44 -34.54
C ALA A 92 0.54 14.88 -35.45
N GLN A 93 -0.18 15.76 -36.13
CA GLN A 93 -1.23 15.40 -37.10
C GLN A 93 -0.67 14.72 -38.34
N ARG A 94 0.62 14.93 -38.66
CA ARG A 94 1.30 14.32 -39.82
C ARG A 94 1.86 12.92 -39.54
N ALA A 95 1.86 12.49 -38.28
CA ALA A 95 2.33 11.17 -37.88
C ALA A 95 1.23 10.11 -38.06
N MET A 96 1.62 8.84 -38.04
CA MET A 96 0.67 7.72 -38.07
C MET A 96 -0.30 7.83 -36.87
N GLY A 97 -1.61 7.77 -37.13
CA GLY A 97 -2.65 7.95 -36.11
C GLY A 97 -2.98 9.42 -35.75
N GLY A 98 -2.27 10.38 -36.34
CA GLY A 98 -2.50 11.82 -36.15
C GLY A 98 -3.83 12.35 -36.72
N GLU A 99 -4.49 11.59 -37.60
CA GLU A 99 -5.79 11.95 -38.19
C GLU A 99 -6.89 12.10 -37.13
N ALA A 100 -6.85 11.25 -36.08
CA ALA A 100 -7.76 11.36 -34.94
C ALA A 100 -7.53 12.66 -34.16
N LEU A 101 -6.29 13.13 -34.08
CA LEU A 101 -5.94 14.40 -33.45
C LEU A 101 -6.40 15.59 -34.31
N ALA A 102 -6.24 15.51 -35.64
CA ALA A 102 -6.73 16.53 -36.56
C ALA A 102 -8.26 16.70 -36.52
N SER A 103 -8.99 15.66 -36.10
CA SER A 103 -10.45 15.66 -35.95
C SER A 103 -10.93 16.23 -34.60
N ALA A 104 -10.01 16.53 -33.69
CA ALA A 104 -10.33 17.04 -32.36
C ALA A 104 -10.60 18.56 -32.38
N PRO A 105 -11.40 19.09 -31.43
CA PRO A 105 -11.77 20.49 -31.40
C PRO A 105 -10.56 21.41 -31.19
N ALA A 106 -10.37 22.38 -32.08
CA ALA A 106 -9.23 23.32 -32.01
C ALA A 106 -9.34 24.34 -30.86
N SER A 107 -10.53 24.57 -30.32
CA SER A 107 -10.80 25.54 -29.25
C SER A 107 -10.59 25.01 -27.84
N GLU A 108 -10.32 23.71 -27.69
CA GLU A 108 -10.20 23.05 -26.40
C GLU A 108 -8.84 22.36 -26.27
N MET A 109 -8.38 22.20 -25.03
CA MET A 109 -7.19 21.39 -24.75
C MET A 109 -7.59 19.92 -24.75
N VAL A 110 -6.86 19.13 -25.53
CA VAL A 110 -7.09 17.70 -25.70
C VAL A 110 -5.87 16.94 -25.23
N TYR A 111 -6.07 15.78 -24.64
CA TYR A 111 -5.00 14.85 -24.29
C TYR A 111 -4.74 13.84 -25.42
N TRP A 112 -3.46 13.62 -25.72
CA TRP A 112 -2.99 12.56 -26.62
C TRP A 112 -1.64 11.99 -26.20
N GLN A 113 -1.26 10.91 -26.87
CA GLN A 113 -0.04 10.16 -26.64
C GLN A 113 0.82 10.16 -27.89
N GLU A 114 2.12 10.38 -27.72
CA GLU A 114 3.11 10.34 -28.78
C GLU A 114 4.14 9.25 -28.47
N TYR A 115 4.41 8.36 -29.43
CA TYR A 115 5.42 7.32 -29.31
C TYR A 115 6.66 7.71 -30.12
N TRP A 116 7.76 7.96 -29.42
CA TRP A 116 9.03 8.39 -29.99
C TRP A 116 10.07 7.27 -29.90
N ARG A 117 10.83 7.05 -30.96
CA ARG A 117 11.89 6.02 -31.02
C ARG A 117 13.17 6.58 -31.62
N ALA A 118 14.31 5.99 -31.26
CA ALA A 118 15.59 6.34 -31.87
C ALA A 118 15.57 6.03 -33.38
N SER A 119 15.94 7.00 -34.21
CA SER A 119 15.94 6.87 -35.67
C SER A 119 17.35 6.68 -36.21
N ALA A 120 17.58 5.56 -36.90
CA ALA A 120 18.90 5.20 -37.46
C ALA A 120 19.12 5.71 -38.90
N LYS A 121 18.08 6.19 -39.61
CA LYS A 121 18.18 6.61 -41.02
C LYS A 121 17.56 7.98 -41.23
N LYS A 122 18.07 8.78 -42.19
CA LYS A 122 17.43 10.02 -42.65
C LYS A 122 16.20 9.67 -43.52
N GLY A 123 15.01 9.91 -43.00
CA GLY A 123 13.72 9.74 -43.66
C GLY A 123 12.84 10.99 -43.50
N SER A 124 11.63 10.98 -44.06
CA SER A 124 10.70 12.11 -44.11
C SER A 124 9.77 12.25 -42.90
N GLY A 125 9.94 11.44 -41.85
CA GLY A 125 9.12 11.49 -40.63
C GLY A 125 9.41 12.72 -39.76
N VAL A 126 8.50 13.01 -38.81
CA VAL A 126 8.67 14.11 -37.85
C VAL A 126 9.74 13.74 -36.83
N ARG A 127 10.70 14.64 -36.59
CA ARG A 127 11.91 14.37 -35.81
C ARG A 127 12.24 15.47 -34.83
N SER A 128 12.86 15.07 -33.73
CA SER A 128 13.47 15.96 -32.75
C SER A 128 14.80 15.34 -32.32
N GLY A 129 15.91 15.94 -32.75
CA GLY A 129 17.25 15.38 -32.52
C GLY A 129 17.42 13.99 -33.14
N GLN A 130 17.74 12.99 -32.31
CA GLN A 130 17.90 11.58 -32.71
C GLN A 130 16.60 10.76 -32.64
N LEU A 131 15.50 11.38 -32.21
CA LEU A 131 14.21 10.72 -32.06
C LEU A 131 13.29 11.03 -33.24
N GLU A 132 12.49 10.04 -33.61
CA GLU A 132 11.43 10.13 -34.62
C GLU A 132 10.10 9.76 -34.00
N LEU A 133 9.07 10.56 -34.33
CA LEU A 133 7.69 10.31 -33.92
C LEU A 133 7.13 9.19 -34.77
N VAL A 134 6.84 8.05 -34.14
CA VAL A 134 6.41 6.82 -34.82
C VAL A 134 4.89 6.74 -34.92
N ALA A 135 4.21 7.07 -33.83
CA ALA A 135 2.76 6.99 -33.75
C ALA A 135 2.20 8.05 -32.80
N VAL A 136 0.97 8.48 -33.09
CA VAL A 136 0.15 9.32 -32.23
C VAL A 136 -1.15 8.57 -31.95
N LYS A 137 -1.55 8.54 -30.68
CA LYS A 137 -2.80 7.94 -30.23
C LYS A 137 -3.60 8.99 -29.48
N VAL A 138 -4.90 9.09 -29.77
CA VAL A 138 -5.81 10.02 -29.11
C VAL A 138 -6.84 9.21 -28.34
N PRO A 139 -6.64 8.97 -27.03
CA PRO A 139 -7.57 8.18 -26.26
C PRO A 139 -8.86 8.98 -26.01
N THR A 140 -10.00 8.43 -26.41
CA THR A 140 -11.32 9.03 -26.15
C THR A 140 -12.08 8.25 -25.09
N LYS A 141 -12.85 8.96 -24.25
CA LYS A 141 -13.81 8.37 -23.32
C LYS A 141 -14.94 7.67 -24.10
N ASN A 142 -15.68 6.79 -23.42
CA ASN A 142 -16.87 6.21 -24.02
C ASN A 142 -17.86 7.32 -24.44
N GLY A 143 -18.42 7.21 -25.65
CA GLY A 143 -19.21 8.27 -26.28
C GLY A 143 -18.41 9.30 -27.10
N GLY A 144 -17.13 9.06 -27.37
CA GLY A 144 -16.32 9.89 -28.30
C GLY A 144 -15.83 11.22 -27.73
N ARG A 145 -15.92 11.40 -26.42
CA ARG A 145 -15.49 12.62 -25.73
C ARG A 145 -13.97 12.60 -25.50
N TYR A 146 -13.34 13.76 -25.61
CA TYR A 146 -11.91 13.91 -25.39
C TYR A 146 -11.59 14.09 -23.90
N TRP A 147 -10.39 13.70 -23.51
CA TRP A 147 -9.83 14.03 -22.21
C TRP A 147 -9.29 15.47 -22.21
N ASN A 148 -9.64 16.22 -21.17
CA ASN A 148 -9.18 17.58 -20.90
C ASN A 148 -8.11 17.64 -19.79
N GLU A 149 -7.62 16.48 -19.36
CA GLU A 149 -6.52 16.30 -18.43
C GLU A 149 -5.66 15.11 -18.88
N ILE A 150 -4.41 15.05 -18.44
CA ILE A 150 -3.61 13.84 -18.56
C ILE A 150 -4.11 12.86 -17.48
N PRO A 151 -4.60 11.65 -17.83
CA PRO A 151 -5.14 10.68 -16.88
C PRO A 151 -4.04 9.94 -16.10
N MET A 152 -2.98 10.65 -15.72
CA MET A 152 -1.84 10.15 -14.97
C MET A 152 -1.62 10.99 -13.72
N ASP A 153 -1.40 10.31 -12.59
CA ASP A 153 -0.94 10.93 -11.36
C ASP A 153 0.52 10.54 -11.08
N ILE A 154 1.28 11.51 -10.56
CA ILE A 154 2.57 11.27 -9.91
C ILE A 154 2.28 11.22 -8.42
N VAL A 155 2.56 10.09 -7.80
CA VAL A 155 2.30 9.81 -6.39
C VAL A 155 3.61 9.96 -5.63
N ASN A 156 3.68 10.94 -4.74
CA ASN A 156 4.85 11.15 -3.88
C ASN A 156 4.66 10.43 -2.53
N ALA A 157 5.77 10.17 -1.84
CA ALA A 157 5.75 9.52 -0.55
C ALA A 157 5.17 10.44 0.54
N VAL A 158 5.57 11.71 0.59
CA VAL A 158 5.09 12.66 1.61
C VAL A 158 4.31 13.82 1.01
N GLY A 159 4.74 14.33 -0.14
CA GLY A 159 4.17 15.51 -0.83
C GLY A 159 2.82 15.30 -1.53
N GLY A 160 2.11 14.21 -1.23
CA GLY A 160 0.80 13.90 -1.79
C GLY A 160 0.82 13.49 -3.26
N VAL A 161 -0.33 13.56 -3.91
CA VAL A 161 -0.46 13.32 -5.36
C VAL A 161 -0.14 14.62 -6.12
N SER A 162 1.15 14.87 -6.33
CA SER A 162 1.66 16.12 -6.90
C SER A 162 2.84 15.88 -7.85
N VAL A 163 3.14 16.90 -8.66
CA VAL A 163 4.25 16.91 -9.63
C VAL A 163 5.57 17.40 -9.01
N ASP A 164 5.53 17.79 -7.74
CA ASP A 164 6.68 18.37 -7.06
C ASP A 164 7.73 17.28 -6.76
N ILE A 165 9.00 17.69 -6.81
CA ILE A 165 10.11 16.77 -6.56
C ILE A 165 10.38 16.72 -5.07
N GLU A 166 10.32 15.51 -4.51
CA GLU A 166 10.71 15.26 -3.12
C GLU A 166 11.91 14.32 -3.00
N THR A 167 12.48 14.30 -1.79
CA THR A 167 13.57 13.41 -1.41
C THR A 167 13.00 12.09 -0.91
N ALA A 168 13.56 10.97 -1.37
CA ALA A 168 13.12 9.65 -0.95
C ALA A 168 13.22 9.48 0.59
N PRO A 169 12.18 9.00 1.28
CA PRO A 169 12.19 8.83 2.73
C PRO A 169 13.33 7.94 3.25
N MET A 170 13.67 6.90 2.48
CA MET A 170 14.73 5.95 2.83
C MET A 170 16.15 6.47 2.56
N LEU A 171 16.32 7.62 1.90
CA LEU A 171 17.63 8.08 1.45
C LEU A 171 18.62 8.22 2.62
N GLY A 172 18.17 8.74 3.75
CA GLY A 172 18.98 8.85 4.96
C GLY A 172 19.48 7.48 5.44
N LEU A 173 18.59 6.50 5.50
CA LEU A 173 18.93 5.13 5.91
C LEU A 173 19.89 4.47 4.93
N CYS A 174 19.64 4.57 3.62
CA CYS A 174 20.50 4.03 2.58
C CYS A 174 21.92 4.62 2.64
N ASN A 175 22.06 5.92 2.90
CA ASN A 175 23.36 6.57 3.03
C ASN A 175 24.15 6.05 4.24
N VAL A 176 23.48 5.83 5.39
CA VAL A 176 24.12 5.25 6.58
C VAL A 176 24.49 3.78 6.31
N MET A 177 23.63 2.99 5.67
CA MET A 177 23.93 1.61 5.28
C MET A 177 25.16 1.53 4.36
N LEU A 178 25.27 2.42 3.36
CA LEU A 178 26.42 2.48 2.48
C LEU A 178 27.71 2.86 3.23
N SER A 179 27.62 3.82 4.16
CA SER A 179 28.74 4.20 5.02
C SER A 179 29.16 3.06 5.94
N HIS A 180 28.20 2.31 6.49
CA HIS A 180 28.42 1.13 7.31
C HIS A 180 29.13 0.02 6.51
N TYR A 181 28.65 -0.29 5.30
CA TYR A 181 29.29 -1.27 4.42
C TYR A 181 30.75 -0.93 4.11
N ARG A 182 31.03 0.34 3.76
CA ARG A 182 32.40 0.81 3.50
C ARG A 182 33.29 0.66 4.74
N GLY A 183 32.81 1.07 5.91
CA GLY A 183 33.56 0.92 7.16
C GLY A 183 33.79 -0.55 7.56
N SER A 184 32.85 -1.44 7.23
CA SER A 184 33.01 -2.88 7.45
C SER A 184 34.09 -3.47 6.54
N ALA A 185 34.16 -3.05 5.27
CA ALA A 185 35.22 -3.46 4.36
C ALA A 185 36.60 -2.99 4.85
N ASP A 186 36.72 -1.74 5.32
CA ASP A 186 37.95 -1.21 5.90
C ASP A 186 38.37 -1.96 7.18
N LEU A 187 37.40 -2.36 8.01
CA LEU A 187 37.66 -3.15 9.22
C LEU A 187 38.22 -4.54 8.88
N GLU A 188 37.63 -5.24 7.91
CA GLU A 188 38.11 -6.55 7.46
C GLU A 188 39.48 -6.46 6.80
N TRP A 189 39.70 -5.42 5.98
CA TRP A 189 41.02 -5.15 5.42
C TRP A 189 42.07 -4.90 6.51
N GLY A 190 41.73 -4.07 7.50
CA GLY A 190 42.59 -3.80 8.64
C GLY A 190 42.91 -5.06 9.46
N ARG A 191 41.92 -5.94 9.69
CA ARG A 191 42.10 -7.25 10.33
C ARG A 191 43.04 -8.15 9.52
N HIS A 192 42.88 -8.18 8.20
CA HIS A 192 43.76 -8.94 7.32
C HIS A 192 45.20 -8.45 7.42
N MET A 193 45.43 -7.13 7.41
CA MET A 193 46.77 -6.56 7.58
C MET A 193 47.38 -6.86 8.95
N THR A 194 46.60 -6.85 10.04
CA THR A 194 47.11 -7.28 11.36
C THR A 194 47.51 -8.75 11.40
N ALA A 195 46.89 -9.60 10.57
CA ALA A 195 47.17 -11.04 10.54
C ALA A 195 48.38 -11.40 9.67
N ILE A 196 48.96 -10.44 8.93
CA ILE A 196 50.11 -10.66 8.03
C ILE A 196 51.24 -9.68 8.42
N PRO A 197 51.85 -9.86 9.60
CA PRO A 197 52.99 -9.04 9.98
C PRO A 197 54.15 -9.28 9.03
N GLN A 198 54.82 -8.20 8.61
CA GLN A 198 55.95 -8.31 7.69
C GLN A 198 57.27 -8.32 8.45
N PRO A 199 58.11 -9.34 8.31
CA PRO A 199 59.40 -9.33 8.99
C PRO A 199 60.33 -8.27 8.38
N TRP A 200 61.10 -7.62 9.25
CA TRP A 200 62.15 -6.69 8.88
C TRP A 200 63.42 -7.05 9.62
N VAL A 201 64.55 -6.71 9.00
CA VAL A 201 65.87 -6.95 9.56
C VAL A 201 66.71 -5.68 9.48
N SER A 202 67.58 -5.47 10.46
CA SER A 202 68.61 -4.42 10.46
C SER A 202 69.96 -5.01 10.83
N GLY A 203 71.04 -4.51 10.22
CA GLY A 203 72.40 -4.98 10.50
C GLY A 203 72.76 -6.36 9.93
N PHE A 204 71.95 -6.93 9.03
CA PHE A 204 72.28 -8.15 8.31
C PHE A 204 73.12 -7.83 7.07
N GLN A 205 74.31 -8.44 6.95
CA GLN A 205 75.09 -8.41 5.71
C GLN A 205 74.60 -9.54 4.80
N LEU A 206 73.84 -9.18 3.76
CA LEU A 206 73.35 -10.12 2.75
C LEU A 206 74.28 -10.07 1.53
N GLU A 207 74.68 -11.23 1.03
CA GLU A 207 75.35 -11.32 -0.28
C GLU A 207 74.42 -10.80 -1.40
N GLU A 208 74.99 -10.26 -2.46
CA GLU A 208 74.24 -9.62 -3.55
C GLU A 208 73.30 -10.64 -4.22
N GLY A 209 71.98 -10.49 -4.01
CA GLY A 209 70.95 -11.40 -4.50
C GLY A 209 70.43 -12.45 -3.49
N ALA A 210 70.96 -12.49 -2.26
CA ALA A 210 70.46 -13.38 -1.21
C ALA A 210 69.03 -13.01 -0.79
N LYS A 211 68.13 -14.01 -0.76
CA LYS A 211 66.73 -13.86 -0.33
C LYS A 211 66.53 -14.44 1.06
N LEU A 212 65.91 -13.66 1.94
CA LEU A 212 65.48 -14.13 3.26
C LEU A 212 64.20 -14.95 3.13
N MET A 213 64.28 -16.23 3.45
CA MET A 213 63.15 -17.15 3.40
C MET A 213 62.48 -17.25 4.78
N VAL A 214 61.15 -17.19 4.81
CA VAL A 214 60.34 -17.41 6.01
C VAL A 214 59.71 -18.80 5.92
N GLY A 215 60.00 -19.69 6.86
CA GLY A 215 59.44 -21.03 6.90
C GLY A 215 59.95 -21.86 8.10
N CYS A 216 59.27 -22.96 8.43
CA CYS A 216 59.53 -23.78 9.62
C CYS A 216 60.92 -24.45 9.69
N GLY A 217 61.67 -24.47 8.59
CA GLY A 217 63.03 -25.02 8.51
C GLY A 217 64.13 -23.98 8.29
N TYR A 218 63.82 -22.68 8.32
CA TYR A 218 64.76 -21.60 8.03
C TYR A 218 64.97 -20.71 9.26
N ALA A 219 66.22 -20.47 9.62
CA ALA A 219 66.61 -19.53 10.66
C ALA A 219 67.52 -18.44 10.08
N TRP A 220 67.32 -17.20 10.50
CA TRP A 220 68.17 -16.08 10.12
C TRP A 220 69.24 -15.88 11.18
N ALA A 221 70.50 -15.88 10.78
CA ALA A 221 71.63 -15.64 11.66
C ALA A 221 72.55 -14.58 11.05
N SER A 222 73.06 -13.68 11.87
CA SER A 222 74.06 -12.68 11.49
C SER A 222 75.19 -12.70 12.52
N PRO A 223 76.47 -12.62 12.10
CA PRO A 223 77.60 -12.55 13.01
C PRO A 223 77.79 -11.15 13.64
N GLU A 224 77.04 -10.15 13.18
CA GLU A 224 77.16 -8.77 13.65
C GLU A 224 76.46 -8.54 15.01
N PRO A 225 77.16 -7.99 16.04
CA PRO A 225 76.59 -7.78 17.37
C PRO A 225 75.38 -6.83 17.43
N GLY A 226 75.14 -6.05 16.38
CA GLY A 226 74.01 -5.12 16.25
C GLY A 226 72.87 -5.60 15.36
N ALA A 227 72.91 -6.83 14.84
CA ALA A 227 71.89 -7.34 13.95
C ALA A 227 70.59 -7.66 14.70
N ASN A 228 69.46 -7.15 14.20
CA ASN A 228 68.14 -7.35 14.79
C ASN A 228 67.13 -7.77 13.72
N ALA A 229 66.28 -8.75 14.05
CA ALA A 229 65.21 -9.24 13.21
C ALA A 229 63.90 -9.21 14.02
N GLN A 230 62.90 -8.49 13.52
CA GLN A 230 61.60 -8.34 14.17
C GLN A 230 60.48 -8.37 13.15
N TYR A 231 59.24 -8.50 13.63
CA TYR A 231 58.06 -8.31 12.80
C TYR A 231 57.60 -6.85 12.87
N LEU A 232 57.37 -6.26 11.72
CA LEU A 232 56.63 -5.01 11.58
C LEU A 232 55.15 -5.39 11.62
N GLU A 233 54.60 -5.34 12.83
CA GLU A 233 53.19 -5.61 13.07
C GLU A 233 52.41 -4.30 13.14
N PHE A 234 51.30 -4.23 12.42
CA PHE A 234 50.30 -3.21 12.68
C PHE A 234 49.57 -3.57 13.97
N SER A 235 49.71 -2.78 15.03
CA SER A 235 49.16 -3.10 16.36
C SER A 235 47.63 -3.16 16.44
N GLY A 236 46.93 -2.73 15.38
CA GLY A 236 45.47 -2.78 15.31
C GLY A 236 44.75 -1.79 16.24
N ALA A 237 45.46 -0.86 16.91
CA ALA A 237 44.87 0.07 17.88
C ALA A 237 43.67 0.86 17.31
N GLY A 238 43.70 1.21 16.01
CA GLY A 238 42.61 1.90 15.32
C GLY A 238 41.38 1.04 15.00
N LEU A 239 41.51 -0.30 14.97
CA LEU A 239 40.42 -1.22 14.58
C LEU A 239 39.28 -1.21 15.61
N GLY A 240 39.59 -0.92 16.87
CA GLY A 240 38.59 -0.73 17.92
C GLY A 240 37.66 0.46 17.63
N HIS A 241 38.23 1.59 17.20
CA HIS A 241 37.46 2.80 16.87
C HIS A 241 36.60 2.60 15.61
N ILE A 242 37.09 1.85 14.61
CA ILE A 242 36.29 1.53 13.43
C ILE A 242 35.08 0.67 13.83
N ARG A 243 35.28 -0.34 14.67
CA ARG A 243 34.20 -1.20 15.19
C ARG A 243 33.16 -0.41 15.97
N GLU A 244 33.59 0.50 16.83
CA GLU A 244 32.66 1.36 17.59
C GLU A 244 31.88 2.28 16.65
N GLY A 245 32.55 2.88 15.67
CA GLY A 245 31.90 3.68 14.64
C GLY A 245 30.95 2.90 13.72
N LEU A 246 31.05 1.56 13.66
CA LEU A 246 30.04 0.70 13.01
C LEU A 246 28.81 0.53 13.90
N LYS A 247 28.99 0.27 15.21
CA LYS A 247 27.87 0.21 16.16
C LYS A 247 27.10 1.52 16.25
N ASP A 248 27.79 2.66 16.22
CA ASP A 248 27.14 3.97 16.19
C ASP A 248 26.25 4.12 14.95
N LYS A 249 26.70 3.61 13.80
CA LYS A 249 25.90 3.59 12.56
C LYS A 249 24.74 2.60 12.66
N GLU A 250 24.91 1.43 13.27
CA GLU A 250 23.80 0.49 13.53
C GLU A 250 22.71 1.15 14.37
N GLN A 251 23.10 1.88 15.42
CA GLN A 251 22.15 2.64 16.24
C GLN A 251 21.47 3.76 15.45
N GLN A 252 22.21 4.49 14.62
CA GLN A 252 21.63 5.50 13.73
C GLN A 252 20.64 4.88 12.73
N MET A 253 20.96 3.71 12.17
CA MET A 253 20.06 2.97 11.28
C MET A 253 18.78 2.54 12.00
N ALA A 254 18.88 2.05 13.24
CA ALA A 254 17.72 1.70 14.06
C ALA A 254 16.81 2.90 14.32
N VAL A 255 17.38 4.06 14.67
CA VAL A 255 16.62 5.30 14.89
C VAL A 255 15.95 5.79 13.59
N LEU A 256 16.67 5.78 12.47
CA LEU A 256 16.11 6.19 11.17
C LEU A 256 14.97 5.26 10.72
N GLY A 257 15.10 3.95 10.95
CA GLY A 257 14.04 2.99 10.68
C GLY A 257 12.82 3.17 11.59
N ALA A 258 13.04 3.35 12.90
CA ALA A 258 11.97 3.60 13.86
C ALA A 258 11.18 4.88 13.54
N ARG A 259 11.87 5.96 13.15
CA ARG A 259 11.25 7.25 12.74
C ARG A 259 10.27 7.14 11.57
N MET A 260 10.30 6.07 10.78
CA MET A 260 9.32 5.86 9.71
C MET A 260 8.01 5.28 10.21
N LEU A 261 8.04 4.59 11.35
CA LEU A 261 6.92 3.92 11.99
C LEU A 261 6.34 4.76 13.15
N GLU A 262 7.22 5.39 13.92
CA GLU A 262 6.85 6.21 15.07
C GLU A 262 6.34 7.60 14.64
N GLU A 263 5.25 8.04 15.28
CA GLU A 263 4.82 9.43 15.26
C GLU A 263 5.91 10.30 15.91
N GLN A 264 6.49 11.22 15.15
CA GLN A 264 7.57 12.05 15.68
C GLN A 264 7.02 13.12 16.62
N PRO A 265 7.56 13.28 17.85
CA PRO A 265 7.30 14.48 18.62
C PRO A 265 8.03 15.66 17.98
N ALA A 266 7.29 16.59 17.37
CA ALA A 266 7.83 17.89 17.00
C ALA A 266 8.13 18.69 18.27
N THR A 267 9.33 18.51 18.83
CA THR A 267 9.93 19.32 19.91
C THR A 267 9.47 18.97 21.34
N ALA A 268 10.41 19.04 22.29
CA ALA A 268 10.19 18.83 23.71
C ALA A 268 9.39 19.99 24.33
N GLU A 269 8.05 19.93 24.25
CA GLU A 269 7.16 20.79 25.03
C GLU A 269 6.06 19.96 25.73
N ALA A 270 5.47 20.56 26.76
CA ALA A 270 4.68 19.91 27.81
C ALA A 270 3.59 18.94 27.32
N MET A 271 3.52 17.76 27.95
CA MET A 271 2.66 16.60 27.63
C MET A 271 1.16 16.88 27.39
N GLY A 272 0.61 18.02 27.83
CA GLY A 272 -0.82 18.35 27.72
C GLY A 272 -1.27 18.88 26.35
N THR A 273 -0.37 19.53 25.60
CA THR A 273 -0.64 20.03 24.24
C THR A 273 -0.21 19.05 23.14
N VAL A 274 0.60 18.05 23.51
CA VAL A 274 1.15 17.02 22.62
C VAL A 274 0.07 16.07 22.10
N ARG A 275 -0.85 15.58 22.96
CA ARG A 275 -1.89 14.63 22.54
C ARG A 275 -2.89 15.16 21.50
N LEU A 276 -3.20 16.46 21.54
CA LEU A 276 -4.16 17.07 20.60
C LEU A 276 -3.50 17.41 19.24
N ARG A 277 -2.16 17.47 19.18
CA ARG A 277 -1.39 17.61 17.92
C ARG A 277 -0.92 16.27 17.35
N GLN A 278 -0.60 15.29 18.21
CA GLN A 278 -0.27 13.91 17.82
C GLN A 278 -1.39 13.27 17.00
N ALA A 279 -2.66 13.55 17.30
CA ALA A 279 -3.79 13.08 16.53
C ALA A 279 -3.82 13.56 15.04
N GLY A 280 -2.95 14.51 14.67
CA GLY A 280 -2.77 14.96 13.28
C GLY A 280 -1.41 14.62 12.67
N GLU A 281 -0.46 14.08 13.44
CA GLU A 281 0.90 13.75 12.97
C GLU A 281 1.00 12.25 12.66
N ARG A 282 0.84 11.92 11.38
CA ARG A 282 0.90 10.55 10.87
C ARG A 282 2.36 10.12 10.69
N SER A 283 2.63 8.83 10.93
CA SER A 283 3.92 8.25 10.56
C SER A 283 4.16 8.40 9.05
N VAL A 284 5.43 8.44 8.62
CA VAL A 284 5.77 8.54 7.18
C VAL A 284 5.08 7.43 6.39
N LEU A 285 5.01 6.23 6.95
CA LEU A 285 4.33 5.10 6.34
C LEU A 285 2.81 5.30 6.21
N SER A 286 2.18 5.90 7.23
CA SER A 286 0.75 6.28 7.22
C SER A 286 0.45 7.30 6.12
N THR A 287 1.27 8.34 6.00
CA THR A 287 1.17 9.32 4.89
C THR A 287 1.30 8.66 3.52
N ILE A 288 2.25 7.73 3.36
CA ILE A 288 2.43 7.01 2.08
C ILE A 288 1.19 6.17 1.76
N ALA A 289 0.64 5.43 2.74
CA ALA A 289 -0.55 4.61 2.54
C ALA A 289 -1.76 5.45 2.10
N GLU A 290 -1.88 6.67 2.62
CA GLU A 290 -2.93 7.61 2.27
C GLU A 290 -2.73 8.23 0.89
N ASN A 291 -1.51 8.62 0.53
CA ASN A 291 -1.20 9.13 -0.80
C ASN A 291 -1.48 8.07 -1.87
N VAL A 292 -1.16 6.80 -1.59
CA VAL A 292 -1.51 5.66 -2.46
C VAL A 292 -3.03 5.46 -2.51
N SER A 293 -3.73 5.64 -1.38
CA SER A 293 -5.19 5.56 -1.31
C SER A 293 -5.87 6.64 -2.16
N GLU A 294 -5.39 7.89 -2.05
CA GLU A 294 -5.87 9.02 -2.86
C GLU A 294 -5.62 8.76 -4.34
N ALA A 295 -4.39 8.42 -4.73
CA ALA A 295 -4.03 8.16 -6.13
C ALA A 295 -4.84 7.02 -6.74
N THR A 296 -5.03 5.93 -5.98
CA THR A 296 -5.83 4.78 -6.42
C THR A 296 -7.30 5.17 -6.56
N THR A 297 -7.83 5.97 -5.62
CA THR A 297 -9.19 6.53 -5.71
C THR A 297 -9.36 7.36 -6.98
N ARG A 298 -8.44 8.30 -7.26
CA ARG A 298 -8.46 9.13 -8.47
C ARG A 298 -8.36 8.29 -9.75
N ALA A 299 -7.51 7.27 -9.75
CA ALA A 299 -7.38 6.35 -10.87
C ALA A 299 -8.65 5.52 -11.11
N MET A 300 -9.31 5.03 -10.06
CA MET A 300 -10.59 4.32 -10.16
C MET A 300 -11.71 5.24 -10.66
N GLN A 301 -11.76 6.49 -10.20
CA GLN A 301 -12.71 7.48 -10.68
C GLN A 301 -12.52 7.75 -12.18
N ARG A 302 -11.27 7.97 -12.63
CA ARG A 302 -10.95 8.13 -14.06
C ARG A 302 -11.29 6.89 -14.87
N TRP A 303 -11.02 5.70 -14.35
CA TRP A 303 -11.38 4.42 -14.98
C TRP A 303 -12.90 4.34 -15.20
N MET A 304 -13.69 4.68 -14.17
CA MET A 304 -15.15 4.68 -14.24
C MET A 304 -15.67 5.75 -15.19
N ALA A 305 -15.14 6.97 -15.15
CA ALA A 305 -15.49 8.05 -16.07
C ALA A 305 -15.16 7.70 -17.53
N TRP A 306 -14.10 6.92 -17.76
CA TRP A 306 -13.74 6.45 -19.09
C TRP A 306 -14.76 5.43 -19.63
N GLN A 307 -15.12 4.43 -18.82
CA GLN A 307 -16.00 3.35 -19.23
C GLN A 307 -17.48 3.77 -19.26
N PHE A 308 -17.91 4.55 -18.27
CA PHE A 308 -19.30 4.90 -18.02
C PHE A 308 -19.47 6.42 -18.02
N PRO A 309 -20.17 6.98 -19.03
CA PRO A 309 -20.39 8.42 -19.13
C PRO A 309 -21.05 9.07 -17.91
N ALA A 310 -21.82 8.31 -17.14
CA ALA A 310 -22.49 8.78 -15.91
C ALA A 310 -21.52 9.15 -14.78
N TYR A 311 -20.30 8.60 -14.79
CA TYR A 311 -19.27 8.85 -13.76
C TYR A 311 -18.32 9.99 -14.14
N ASP A 312 -18.60 10.68 -15.24
CA ASP A 312 -17.86 11.88 -15.66
C ASP A 312 -18.26 13.12 -14.84
N ASP A 313 -19.36 13.05 -14.10
CA ASP A 313 -19.76 14.08 -13.14
C ASP A 313 -19.03 13.91 -11.79
N THR A 314 -18.65 15.03 -11.18
CA THR A 314 -17.84 15.05 -9.96
C THR A 314 -18.58 14.44 -8.77
N ALA A 315 -19.90 14.63 -8.68
CA ALA A 315 -20.70 14.11 -7.57
C ALA A 315 -20.78 12.58 -7.56
N THR A 316 -20.90 11.95 -8.75
CA THR A 316 -20.95 10.48 -8.86
C THR A 316 -19.57 9.87 -8.72
N ALA A 317 -18.52 10.54 -9.21
CA ALA A 317 -17.14 10.09 -9.02
C ALA A 317 -16.74 10.00 -7.53
N GLN A 318 -17.16 10.96 -6.69
CA GLN A 318 -16.84 11.00 -5.25
C GLN A 318 -17.39 9.82 -4.43
N GLN A 319 -18.35 9.07 -4.97
CA GLN A 319 -18.88 7.85 -4.34
C GLN A 319 -17.87 6.69 -4.36
N ILE A 320 -16.91 6.74 -5.28
CA ILE A 320 -15.86 5.74 -5.40
C ILE A 320 -14.72 6.18 -4.48
N GLN A 321 -14.47 5.38 -3.45
CA GLN A 321 -13.39 5.61 -2.49
C GLN A 321 -12.64 4.32 -2.23
N TYR A 322 -11.32 4.44 -2.17
CA TYR A 322 -10.42 3.37 -1.80
C TYR A 322 -9.53 3.85 -0.65
N SER A 323 -9.46 3.06 0.42
CA SER A 323 -8.65 3.36 1.59
C SER A 323 -7.83 2.15 1.99
N LEU A 324 -6.51 2.33 2.06
CA LEU A 324 -5.62 1.40 2.74
C LEU A 324 -5.71 1.63 4.26
N VAL A 325 -5.42 0.57 5.01
CA VAL A 325 -5.18 0.70 6.44
C VAL A 325 -3.91 1.51 6.63
N ALA A 326 -4.04 2.67 7.27
CA ALA A 326 -2.96 3.60 7.56
C ALA A 326 -2.61 3.62 9.07
N ASP A 327 -3.15 2.67 9.82
CA ASP A 327 -2.83 2.44 11.22
C ASP A 327 -1.61 1.50 11.30
N PHE A 328 -0.50 2.04 11.76
CA PHE A 328 0.78 1.34 11.91
C PHE A 328 1.28 1.38 13.35
N ASP A 329 0.46 1.90 14.27
CA ASP A 329 0.82 1.99 15.67
C ASP A 329 0.67 0.62 16.33
N ALA A 330 1.71 0.18 17.04
CA ALA A 330 1.67 -1.03 17.85
C ALA A 330 1.27 -0.72 19.30
N SER A 331 0.77 0.49 19.58
CA SER A 331 0.29 0.86 20.91
C SER A 331 -0.97 0.07 21.24
N ARG A 332 -0.77 -1.00 22.01
CA ARG A 332 -1.86 -1.64 22.73
C ARG A 332 -2.46 -0.61 23.67
N MET A 333 -3.79 -0.55 23.69
CA MET A 333 -4.53 0.28 24.64
C MET A 333 -4.00 0.06 26.06
N ASP A 334 -3.69 1.16 26.75
CA ASP A 334 -3.21 1.10 28.13
C ASP A 334 -4.29 0.45 29.03
N PRO A 335 -3.92 -0.45 29.96
CA PRO A 335 -4.88 -1.09 30.85
C PRO A 335 -5.76 -0.12 31.64
N GLY A 336 -5.28 1.09 31.94
CA GLY A 336 -6.05 2.15 32.60
C GLY A 336 -7.08 2.80 31.68
N GLU A 337 -6.77 2.97 30.39
CA GLU A 337 -7.72 3.47 29.39
C GLU A 337 -8.84 2.46 29.13
N LEU A 338 -8.51 1.17 29.06
CA LEU A 338 -9.49 0.08 28.92
C LEU A 338 -10.45 0.03 30.12
N ALA A 339 -9.92 0.19 31.35
CA ALA A 339 -10.73 0.24 32.56
C ALA A 339 -11.70 1.45 32.53
N THR A 340 -11.22 2.61 32.08
CA THR A 340 -12.04 3.82 31.94
C THR A 340 -13.14 3.64 30.90
N LEU A 341 -12.81 3.10 29.71
CA LEU A 341 -13.79 2.82 28.66
C LEU A 341 -14.85 1.80 29.10
N THR A 342 -14.44 0.76 29.82
CA THR A 342 -15.36 -0.24 30.38
C THR A 342 -16.31 0.41 31.39
N GLN A 343 -15.81 1.29 32.25
CA GLN A 343 -16.61 2.03 33.21
C GLN A 343 -17.58 3.00 32.51
N SER A 344 -17.14 3.70 31.47
CA SER A 344 -17.97 4.58 30.65
C SER A 344 -19.11 3.83 29.96
N LEU A 345 -18.86 2.61 29.48
CA LEU A 345 -19.87 1.74 28.91
C LEU A 345 -20.88 1.29 29.98
N GLN A 346 -20.41 0.83 31.15
CA GLN A 346 -21.28 0.43 32.27
C GLN A 346 -22.13 1.58 32.81
N ALA A 347 -21.58 2.80 32.80
CA ALA A 347 -22.28 4.02 33.18
C ALA A 347 -23.25 4.53 32.10
N GLY A 348 -23.30 3.91 30.92
CA GLY A 348 -24.15 4.31 29.80
C GLY A 348 -23.75 5.62 29.13
N THR A 349 -22.51 6.08 29.35
CA THR A 349 -22.00 7.36 28.78
C THR A 349 -21.52 7.22 27.34
N ILE A 350 -21.20 6.00 26.90
CA ILE A 350 -20.82 5.67 25.52
C ILE A 350 -21.62 4.46 25.04
N SER A 351 -21.87 4.37 23.73
CA SER A 351 -22.53 3.21 23.14
C SER A 351 -21.56 2.03 22.99
N TRP A 352 -22.11 0.82 22.80
CA TRP A 352 -21.30 -0.36 22.49
C TRP A 352 -20.49 -0.20 21.20
N GLU A 353 -21.03 0.47 20.18
CA GLU A 353 -20.33 0.72 18.92
C GLU A 353 -19.10 1.61 19.14
N THR A 354 -19.22 2.67 19.94
CA THR A 354 -18.08 3.51 20.32
C THR A 354 -17.07 2.73 21.15
N TYR A 355 -17.52 1.82 22.02
CA TYR A 355 -16.64 0.96 22.81
C TYR A 355 -15.88 -0.05 21.92
N ALA A 356 -16.58 -0.76 21.03
CA ALA A 356 -16.00 -1.71 20.08
C ALA A 356 -15.03 -1.02 19.10
N TYR A 357 -15.36 0.19 18.63
CA TYR A 357 -14.46 1.01 17.82
C TYR A 357 -13.12 1.27 18.54
N ASN A 358 -13.17 1.70 19.80
CA ASN A 358 -11.96 1.95 20.58
C ASN A 358 -11.19 0.65 20.88
N LEU A 359 -11.88 -0.47 21.15
CA LEU A 359 -11.22 -1.76 21.34
C LEU A 359 -10.55 -2.29 20.07
N ARG A 360 -11.15 -2.09 18.89
CA ARG A 360 -10.52 -2.40 17.60
C ARG A 360 -9.28 -1.54 17.36
N ARG A 361 -9.37 -0.25 17.67
CA ARG A 361 -8.21 0.66 17.63
C ARG A 361 -7.09 0.21 18.57
N GLY A 362 -7.42 -0.39 19.71
CA GLY A 362 -6.44 -0.99 20.63
C GLY A 362 -5.98 -2.41 20.26
N GLU A 363 -6.36 -2.93 19.09
CA GLU A 363 -6.14 -4.32 18.64
C GLU A 363 -6.62 -5.41 19.62
N MET A 364 -7.62 -5.10 20.46
CA MET A 364 -8.13 -6.02 21.48
C MET A 364 -9.22 -6.96 20.96
N LEU A 365 -9.80 -6.68 19.79
CA LEU A 365 -10.86 -7.47 19.17
C LEU A 365 -10.30 -8.33 18.02
N PRO A 366 -10.83 -9.56 17.83
CA PRO A 366 -10.41 -10.42 16.71
C PRO A 366 -10.65 -9.75 15.34
N PRO A 367 -9.70 -9.86 14.39
CA PRO A 367 -9.84 -9.25 13.07
C PRO A 367 -10.99 -9.88 12.27
N GLY A 368 -11.74 -9.05 11.54
CA GLY A 368 -12.79 -9.50 10.62
C GLY A 368 -14.14 -9.87 11.26
N VAL A 369 -14.32 -9.63 12.56
CA VAL A 369 -15.62 -9.82 13.23
C VAL A 369 -16.41 -8.52 13.19
N SER A 370 -17.62 -8.54 12.61
CA SER A 370 -18.53 -7.39 12.59
C SER A 370 -19.07 -7.07 14.00
N ASP A 371 -19.48 -5.83 14.23
CA ASP A 371 -20.06 -5.42 15.52
C ASP A 371 -21.30 -6.21 15.88
N ASP A 372 -22.10 -6.55 14.87
CA ASP A 372 -23.31 -7.37 15.04
C ASP A 372 -22.95 -8.82 15.41
N ALA A 373 -21.94 -9.42 14.77
CA ALA A 373 -21.50 -10.77 15.11
C ALA A 373 -20.92 -10.86 16.53
N GLU A 374 -20.21 -9.83 17.00
CA GLU A 374 -19.69 -9.80 18.36
C GLU A 374 -20.80 -9.55 19.40
N ARG A 375 -21.80 -8.70 19.07
CA ARG A 375 -23.01 -8.54 19.88
C ARG A 375 -23.81 -9.84 19.99
N GLU A 376 -23.96 -10.57 18.90
CA GLU A 376 -24.61 -11.88 18.89
C GLU A 376 -23.88 -12.87 19.80
N ARG A 377 -22.54 -12.90 19.79
CA ARG A 377 -21.76 -13.73 20.72
C ARG A 377 -21.99 -13.37 22.19
N ILE A 378 -22.08 -12.08 22.50
CA ILE A 378 -22.37 -11.61 23.86
C ILE A 378 -23.79 -12.00 24.29
N GLN A 379 -24.78 -11.84 23.39
CA GLN A 379 -26.16 -12.23 23.65
C GLN A 379 -26.34 -13.74 23.79
N MET A 380 -25.59 -14.53 23.02
CA MET A 380 -25.54 -15.99 23.16
C MET A 380 -24.84 -16.43 24.46
N GLY A 381 -24.12 -15.53 25.14
CA GLY A 381 -23.42 -15.79 26.39
C GLY A 381 -22.14 -16.62 26.18
N ALA A 382 -21.29 -16.66 27.22
CA ALA A 382 -19.97 -17.30 27.17
C ALA A 382 -20.03 -18.75 26.62
N PRO A 383 -19.08 -19.17 25.77
CA PRO A 383 -19.08 -20.50 25.18
C PRO A 383 -18.93 -21.57 26.27
N GLY A 384 -19.98 -22.36 26.50
CA GLY A 384 -19.96 -23.49 27.45
C GLY A 384 -21.21 -23.76 28.29
N ARG A 385 -22.37 -23.17 28.01
CA ARG A 385 -23.62 -23.54 28.74
C ARG A 385 -24.13 -24.93 28.31
N SER A 386 -24.63 -25.70 29.27
CA SER A 386 -25.11 -27.06 29.01
C SER A 386 -26.48 -27.02 28.33
N ARG A 387 -26.71 -27.92 27.36
CA ARG A 387 -27.99 -28.02 26.61
C ARG A 387 -29.23 -28.19 27.51
N LYS A 388 -29.06 -28.62 28.76
CA LYS A 388 -30.14 -28.75 29.74
C LYS A 388 -30.56 -27.41 30.34
N ASP A 389 -29.61 -26.51 30.54
CA ASP A 389 -29.87 -25.19 31.15
C ASP A 389 -30.61 -24.27 30.16
N GLU A 390 -30.27 -24.37 28.87
CA GLU A 390 -30.97 -23.67 27.79
C GLU A 390 -32.43 -24.13 27.66
N LEU A 391 -32.70 -25.43 27.82
CA LEU A 391 -34.05 -25.96 27.72
C LEU A 391 -34.94 -25.52 28.90
N GLN A 392 -34.37 -25.44 30.12
CA GLN A 392 -35.11 -24.96 31.29
C GLN A 392 -35.50 -23.48 31.17
N MET A 393 -34.63 -22.65 30.60
CA MET A 393 -34.96 -21.24 30.35
C MET A 393 -36.05 -21.10 29.29
N LEU A 394 -35.93 -21.82 28.17
CA LEU A 394 -36.93 -21.82 27.11
C LEU A 394 -38.31 -22.26 27.62
N GLN A 395 -38.36 -23.27 28.50
CA GLN A 395 -39.59 -23.69 29.17
C GLN A 395 -40.17 -22.60 30.09
N THR A 396 -39.30 -21.88 30.80
CA THR A 396 -39.70 -20.80 31.70
C THR A 396 -40.27 -19.61 30.91
N ASP A 397 -39.64 -19.24 29.80
CA ASP A 397 -40.08 -18.13 28.95
C ASP A 397 -41.40 -18.40 28.22
N VAL A 398 -41.68 -19.66 27.85
CA VAL A 398 -43.01 -20.05 27.35
C VAL A 398 -44.05 -19.99 28.47
N ARG A 399 -43.73 -20.50 29.66
CA ARG A 399 -44.64 -20.48 30.81
C ARG A 399 -45.01 -19.05 31.22
N GLU A 400 -44.06 -18.12 31.08
CA GLU A 400 -44.26 -16.70 31.37
C GLU A 400 -44.82 -15.91 30.19
N GLY A 401 -45.14 -16.56 29.07
CA GLY A 401 -45.77 -15.96 27.90
C GLY A 401 -44.85 -15.03 27.09
N ARG A 402 -43.55 -15.00 27.38
CA ARG A 402 -42.56 -14.18 26.66
C ARG A 402 -42.19 -14.79 25.31
N LEU A 403 -42.36 -16.10 25.16
CA LEU A 403 -42.07 -16.84 23.95
C LEU A 403 -43.30 -17.61 23.48
N SER A 404 -43.55 -17.60 22.16
CA SER A 404 -44.64 -18.40 21.59
C SER A 404 -44.27 -19.89 21.57
N GLN A 405 -45.27 -20.75 21.75
CA GLN A 405 -45.08 -22.21 21.75
C GLN A 405 -44.47 -22.73 20.42
N ARG A 406 -44.77 -22.06 19.30
CA ARG A 406 -44.16 -22.33 17.97
C ARG A 406 -42.67 -21.99 17.94
N THR A 407 -42.28 -20.86 18.50
CA THR A 407 -40.88 -20.42 18.57
C THR A 407 -40.07 -21.35 19.48
N TYR A 408 -40.68 -21.81 20.59
CA TYR A 408 -40.08 -22.77 21.50
C TYR A 408 -39.78 -24.11 20.83
N LEU A 409 -40.77 -24.70 20.13
CA LEU A 409 -40.58 -25.98 19.44
C LEU A 409 -39.50 -25.91 18.36
N ALA A 410 -39.42 -24.80 17.62
CA ALA A 410 -38.36 -24.57 16.64
C ALA A 410 -36.97 -24.50 17.28
N GLN A 411 -36.83 -23.82 18.43
CA GLN A 411 -35.56 -23.69 19.15
C GLN A 411 -35.13 -25.00 19.83
N VAL A 412 -36.07 -25.77 20.39
CA VAL A 412 -35.78 -27.11 20.95
C VAL A 412 -35.35 -28.09 19.85
N LYS A 413 -35.91 -27.97 18.63
CA LYS A 413 -35.46 -28.74 17.45
C LYS A 413 -34.03 -28.38 17.06
N ALA A 414 -33.67 -27.10 17.08
CA ALA A 414 -32.30 -26.65 16.82
C ALA A 414 -31.28 -27.18 17.84
N LEU A 415 -31.72 -27.41 19.08
CA LEU A 415 -30.91 -28.03 20.15
C LEU A 415 -30.75 -29.56 20.01
N GLY A 416 -31.41 -30.18 19.02
CA GLY A 416 -31.29 -31.61 18.71
C GLY A 416 -31.86 -32.54 19.79
N MET A 417 -32.82 -32.06 20.59
CA MET A 417 -33.36 -32.81 21.75
C MET A 417 -34.78 -33.37 21.54
N LEU A 418 -35.37 -33.19 20.36
CA LEU A 418 -36.63 -33.84 19.97
C LEU A 418 -36.33 -35.05 19.07
N GLY A 419 -36.51 -36.26 19.61
CA GLY A 419 -36.61 -37.48 18.81
C GLY A 419 -37.89 -37.46 17.97
N GLU A 420 -37.90 -38.20 16.86
CA GLU A 420 -38.92 -38.25 15.80
C GLU A 420 -40.38 -38.27 16.30
N VAL A 421 -40.89 -37.09 16.65
CA VAL A 421 -42.32 -36.78 16.76
C VAL A 421 -42.55 -35.72 15.70
N GLU A 422 -43.48 -35.97 14.77
CA GLU A 422 -43.81 -35.06 13.67
C GLU A 422 -44.25 -33.71 14.23
N VAL A 423 -43.29 -32.79 14.33
CA VAL A 423 -43.48 -31.41 14.81
C VAL A 423 -44.58 -30.70 14.02
N GLU A 424 -44.77 -31.06 12.75
CA GLU A 424 -45.88 -30.57 11.91
C GLU A 424 -47.24 -31.02 12.43
N ALA A 425 -47.39 -32.25 12.94
CA ALA A 425 -48.65 -32.74 13.48
C ALA A 425 -49.04 -32.06 14.81
N GLU A 426 -48.08 -31.80 15.70
CA GLU A 426 -48.34 -31.04 16.94
C GLU A 426 -48.60 -29.55 16.66
N LEU A 427 -47.94 -28.97 15.64
CA LEU A 427 -48.22 -27.61 15.18
C LEU A 427 -49.65 -27.49 14.63
N GLN A 428 -50.09 -28.45 13.83
CA GLN A 428 -51.45 -28.51 13.29
C GLN A 428 -52.48 -28.63 14.43
N ALA A 429 -52.22 -29.50 15.40
CA ALA A 429 -53.12 -29.69 16.55
C ALA A 429 -53.27 -28.42 17.40
N ALA A 430 -52.19 -27.66 17.58
CA ALA A 430 -52.23 -26.39 18.32
C ALA A 430 -52.97 -25.28 17.54
N GLU A 431 -52.92 -25.28 16.20
CA GLU A 431 -53.70 -24.38 15.36
C GLU A 431 -55.20 -24.73 15.41
N ASP A 432 -55.54 -26.02 15.32
CA ASP A 432 -56.92 -26.52 15.46
C ASP A 432 -57.53 -26.19 16.83
N GLU A 433 -56.75 -26.30 17.91
CA GLU A 433 -57.22 -25.96 19.26
C GLU A 433 -57.48 -24.45 19.41
N LYS A 434 -56.64 -23.61 18.81
CA LYS A 434 -56.86 -22.15 18.75
C LYS A 434 -58.08 -21.78 17.93
N GLU A 435 -58.30 -22.42 16.78
CA GLU A 435 -59.51 -22.17 15.97
C GLU A 435 -60.78 -22.60 16.72
N ARG A 436 -60.79 -23.77 17.35
CA ARG A 436 -61.94 -24.21 18.18
C ARG A 436 -62.19 -23.27 19.37
N ALA A 437 -61.13 -22.77 20.01
CA ALA A 437 -61.27 -21.80 21.09
C ALA A 437 -61.87 -20.48 20.58
N LEU A 438 -61.45 -20.01 19.40
CA LEU A 438 -61.99 -18.82 18.75
C LEU A 438 -63.46 -19.00 18.35
N GLU A 439 -63.82 -20.14 17.75
CA GLU A 439 -65.20 -20.48 17.39
C GLU A 439 -66.11 -20.59 18.61
N ALA A 440 -65.64 -21.20 19.70
CA ALA A 440 -66.37 -21.26 20.96
C ALA A 440 -66.58 -19.88 21.58
N GLN A 441 -65.59 -18.98 21.43
CA GLN A 441 -65.68 -17.59 21.90
C GLN A 441 -66.68 -16.78 21.05
N MET A 442 -66.69 -16.99 19.74
CA MET A 442 -67.65 -16.36 18.81
C MET A 442 -69.07 -16.89 19.01
N ALA A 443 -69.25 -18.19 19.25
CA ALA A 443 -70.55 -18.79 19.54
C ALA A 443 -71.18 -18.26 20.84
N ARG A 444 -70.35 -18.00 21.87
CA ARG A 444 -70.80 -17.33 23.11
C ARG A 444 -71.23 -15.88 22.88
N PHE A 445 -70.63 -15.20 21.91
CA PHE A 445 -70.98 -13.82 21.54
C PHE A 445 -72.30 -13.73 20.77
N VAL A 446 -72.64 -14.76 19.97
CA VAL A 446 -73.88 -14.82 19.17
C VAL A 446 -75.10 -15.27 19.99
N GLN A 447 -74.90 -16.02 21.08
CA GLN A 447 -76.00 -16.51 21.93
C GLN A 447 -76.43 -15.56 23.07
N GLN A 448 -75.83 -14.37 23.22
CA GLN A 448 -76.40 -13.36 24.12
C GLN A 448 -77.64 -12.71 23.47
N PRO A 449 -78.85 -12.88 24.02
CA PRO A 449 -80.03 -12.21 23.50
C PRO A 449 -79.88 -10.70 23.74
N ARG A 450 -80.11 -9.90 22.69
CA ARG A 450 -80.36 -8.46 22.85
C ARG A 450 -81.59 -8.28 23.73
N ALA A 451 -81.40 -7.85 24.97
CA ALA A 451 -82.48 -7.29 25.77
C ALA A 451 -82.61 -5.81 25.40
N ASP A 452 -83.75 -5.49 24.78
CA ASP A 452 -84.22 -4.14 24.45
C ASP A 452 -84.64 -3.36 25.71
N ALA A 453 -84.64 -2.02 25.55
CA ALA A 453 -85.25 -0.95 26.39
C ALA A 453 -84.48 -0.44 27.61
#